data_AF-A0A956RSC8-F1
#
_entry.id   AF-A0A956RSC8-F1
#
_cell.length_a   1.000
_cell.length_b   1.000
_cell.length_c   1.000
_cell.angle_alpha   90.00
_cell.angle_beta   90.00
_cell.angle_gamma   90.00
#
_symmetry.space_group_name_H-M   'P 1'
#
loop_
_entity.id
_entity.type
_entity.pdbx_description
1 polymer ?
#
loop_
_entity_poly.entity_id
_entity_poly.type
_entity_poly.pdbx_seq_one_letter_code
_entity_poly.pdbx_strand_id
1 'polypeptide(L)'
;ATVVAEPRRGYGSACLAALRWCAEQPNAPRVVVFVDGDGADDPGEIPDLIAPIEVGRADLVIGSRARGEREPGALLPQARFGNWIACAWIRLVTGVRFTDLGPFRAITWSALERIAMTDPNYGWTVEMQLKAARAGLRCHEVPVRYRRRRGGASKVTGTVRGVVLASAKILWSLARYSRW
;
A
#
# COMPACT_ATOMS: atom_id res chain seq x y z
N ALA A 1 -21.64 -1.39 8.37
CA ALA A 1 -20.17 -1.28 8.47
C ALA A 1 -19.81 -0.72 9.83
N THR A 2 -18.68 -1.12 10.40
CA THR A 2 -18.15 -0.58 11.67
C THR A 2 -17.17 0.54 11.37
N VAL A 3 -17.25 1.65 12.11
CA VAL A 3 -16.31 2.76 12.01
C VAL A 3 -15.37 2.73 13.20
N VAL A 4 -14.07 2.63 12.95
CA VAL A 4 -13.02 2.69 13.98
C VAL A 4 -12.44 4.11 14.01
N ALA A 5 -12.56 4.79 15.14
CA ALA A 5 -12.04 6.14 15.30
C ALA A 5 -10.52 6.12 15.60
N GLU A 6 -9.76 6.98 14.94
CA GLU A 6 -8.35 7.25 15.27
C GLU A 6 -8.13 8.77 15.27
N PRO A 7 -7.92 9.39 16.44
CA PRO A 7 -7.77 10.84 16.55
C PRO A 7 -6.42 11.32 15.98
N ARG A 8 -5.40 10.45 15.88
CA ARG A 8 -4.11 10.82 15.32
C ARG A 8 -4.16 10.85 13.81
N ARG A 9 -3.67 11.94 13.23
CA ARG A 9 -3.58 12.10 11.76
C ARG A 9 -2.51 11.16 11.20
N GLY A 10 -2.87 10.43 10.15
CA GLY A 10 -1.93 9.61 9.38
C GLY A 10 -2.62 8.42 8.73
N TYR A 11 -2.26 8.12 7.49
CA TYR A 11 -2.80 6.94 6.78
C TYR A 11 -2.47 5.66 7.55
N GLY A 12 -1.20 5.47 7.91
CA GLY A 12 -0.77 4.34 8.71
C GLY A 12 -1.41 4.30 10.11
N SER A 13 -1.65 5.45 10.76
CA SER A 13 -2.39 5.50 12.04
C SER A 13 -3.80 4.92 11.89
N ALA A 14 -4.53 5.30 10.85
CA ALA A 14 -5.87 4.75 10.58
C ALA A 14 -5.81 3.24 10.31
N CYS A 15 -4.85 2.77 9.51
CA CYS A 15 -4.64 1.35 9.28
C CYS A 15 -4.32 0.61 10.59
N LEU A 16 -3.38 1.10 11.39
CA LEU A 16 -3.00 0.49 12.67
C LEU A 16 -4.17 0.43 13.65
N ALA A 17 -5.04 1.44 13.67
CA ALA A 17 -6.25 1.41 14.50
C ALA A 17 -7.20 0.30 14.06
N ALA A 18 -7.44 0.16 12.76
CA ALA A 18 -8.25 -0.93 12.22
C ALA A 18 -7.63 -2.31 12.51
N LEU A 19 -6.30 -2.45 12.42
CA LEU A 19 -5.63 -3.70 12.75
C LEU A 19 -5.75 -4.06 14.22
N ARG A 20 -5.58 -3.11 15.15
CA ARG A 20 -5.80 -3.35 16.58
C ARG A 20 -7.24 -3.80 16.84
N TRP A 21 -8.21 -3.10 16.24
CA TRP A 21 -9.62 -3.47 16.37
C TRP A 21 -9.89 -4.89 15.86
N CYS A 22 -9.32 -5.29 14.70
CA CYS A 22 -9.44 -6.64 14.16
C CYS A 22 -8.82 -7.70 15.09
N ALA A 23 -7.68 -7.40 15.72
CA ALA A 23 -7.01 -8.32 16.64
C ALA A 23 -7.80 -8.57 17.94
N GLU A 24 -8.63 -7.61 18.33
CA GLU A 24 -9.51 -7.71 19.52
C GLU A 24 -10.83 -8.46 19.21
N GLN A 25 -11.11 -8.78 17.94
CA GLN A 25 -12.32 -9.53 17.59
C GLN A 25 -12.19 -11.02 17.96
N PRO A 26 -13.28 -11.71 18.30
CA PRO A 26 -13.25 -13.13 18.64
C PRO A 26 -12.64 -14.02 17.55
N ASN A 27 -12.80 -13.60 16.28
CA ASN A 27 -12.23 -14.27 15.13
C ASN A 27 -11.41 -13.25 14.32
N ALA A 28 -10.10 -13.49 14.24
CA ALA A 28 -9.25 -12.72 13.35
C ALA A 28 -9.67 -12.95 11.89
N PRO A 29 -9.61 -11.92 11.03
CA PRO A 29 -9.91 -12.09 9.62
C PRO A 29 -8.88 -13.02 8.97
N ARG A 30 -9.27 -13.75 7.92
CA ARG A 30 -8.30 -14.53 7.13
C ARG A 30 -7.44 -13.64 6.23
N VAL A 31 -8.06 -12.63 5.63
CA VAL A 31 -7.46 -11.69 4.68
C VAL A 31 -7.91 -10.28 5.05
N VAL A 32 -6.99 -9.32 4.98
CA VAL A 32 -7.27 -7.89 5.11
C VAL A 32 -7.05 -7.23 3.76
N VAL A 33 -8.02 -6.42 3.34
CA VAL A 33 -7.93 -5.62 2.12
C VAL A 33 -7.90 -4.14 2.52
N PHE A 34 -6.95 -3.40 1.96
CA PHE A 34 -6.86 -1.95 2.11
C PHE A 34 -7.32 -1.30 0.80
N VAL A 35 -8.17 -0.29 0.89
CA VAL A 35 -8.69 0.47 -0.24
C VAL A 35 -8.91 1.93 0.19
N ASP A 36 -8.57 2.88 -0.69
CA ASP A 36 -8.78 4.30 -0.41
C ASP A 36 -10.26 4.68 -0.62
N GLY A 37 -10.78 5.54 0.28
CA GLY A 37 -12.17 6.00 0.23
C GLY A 37 -12.47 7.12 -0.77
N ASP A 38 -11.57 7.43 -1.70
CA ASP A 38 -11.71 8.54 -2.67
C ASP A 38 -12.31 8.13 -4.03
N GLY A 39 -12.60 6.83 -4.18
CA GLY A 39 -13.24 6.24 -5.35
C GLY A 39 -12.33 6.12 -6.58
N ALA A 40 -11.01 6.27 -6.41
CA ALA A 40 -10.06 6.05 -7.50
C ALA A 40 -9.84 4.56 -7.82
N ASP A 41 -9.78 3.72 -6.79
CA ASP A 41 -9.75 2.25 -6.92
C ASP A 41 -11.18 1.72 -7.11
N ASP A 42 -11.34 0.60 -7.82
CA ASP A 42 -12.62 -0.08 -7.98
C ASP A 42 -12.77 -1.23 -6.97
N PRO A 43 -13.65 -1.12 -5.95
CA PRO A 43 -13.88 -2.21 -5.01
C PRO A 43 -14.41 -3.49 -5.68
N GLY A 44 -14.94 -3.41 -6.90
CA GLY A 44 -15.32 -4.57 -7.70
C GLY A 44 -14.15 -5.49 -8.06
N GLU A 45 -12.91 -5.01 -7.98
CA GLU A 45 -11.69 -5.78 -8.26
C GLU A 45 -11.11 -6.47 -7.00
N ILE A 46 -11.76 -6.34 -5.82
CA ILE A 46 -11.36 -7.05 -4.60
C ILE A 46 -11.22 -8.57 -4.82
N PRO A 47 -12.14 -9.26 -5.52
CA PRO A 47 -11.99 -10.69 -5.83
C PRO A 47 -10.69 -11.02 -6.56
N ASP A 48 -10.22 -10.15 -7.47
CA ASP A 48 -8.99 -10.36 -8.23
C ASP A 48 -7.75 -10.27 -7.31
N LEU A 49 -7.79 -9.42 -6.29
CA LEU A 49 -6.72 -9.33 -5.29
C LEU A 49 -6.72 -10.53 -4.33
N ILE A 50 -7.90 -11.06 -3.98
CA ILE A 50 -8.03 -12.17 -3.03
C ILE A 50 -7.75 -13.52 -3.69
N ALA A 51 -8.08 -13.69 -4.98
CA ALA A 51 -7.95 -14.97 -5.68
C ALA A 51 -6.55 -15.61 -5.58
N PRO A 52 -5.42 -14.89 -5.76
CA PRO A 52 -4.08 -15.47 -5.58
C PRO A 52 -3.80 -15.94 -4.15
N ILE A 53 -4.42 -15.32 -3.15
CA ILE A 53 -4.30 -15.70 -1.73
C ILE A 53 -5.14 -16.96 -1.47
N GLU A 54 -6.33 -17.06 -2.04
CA GLU A 54 -7.21 -18.22 -1.89
C GLU A 54 -6.61 -19.51 -2.42
N VAL A 55 -5.97 -19.46 -3.59
CA VAL A 55 -5.28 -20.61 -4.17
C VAL A 55 -3.87 -20.82 -3.60
N GLY A 56 -3.50 -20.08 -2.54
CA GLY A 56 -2.22 -20.23 -1.85
C GLY A 56 -0.99 -19.84 -2.68
N ARG A 57 -1.14 -18.97 -3.69
CA ARG A 57 -0.03 -18.47 -4.53
C ARG A 57 0.62 -17.21 -3.97
N ALA A 58 -0.07 -16.46 -3.11
CA ALA A 58 0.42 -15.21 -2.54
C ALA A 58 0.03 -15.06 -1.07
N ASP A 59 0.87 -14.35 -0.33
CA ASP A 59 0.60 -13.88 1.03
C ASP A 59 0.23 -12.38 1.01
N LEU A 60 0.80 -11.62 0.07
CA LEU A 60 0.54 -10.20 -0.20
C LEU A 60 0.26 -10.02 -1.71
N VAL A 61 -0.86 -9.39 -2.04
CA VAL A 61 -1.25 -9.02 -3.40
C VAL A 61 -1.42 -7.52 -3.50
N ILE A 62 -0.78 -6.89 -4.48
CA ILE A 62 -0.86 -5.45 -4.74
C ILE A 62 -1.63 -5.21 -6.04
N GLY A 63 -2.61 -4.32 -5.99
CA GLY A 63 -3.21 -3.75 -7.18
C GLY A 63 -2.24 -2.81 -7.88
N SER A 64 -1.70 -3.26 -9.02
CA SER A 64 -0.75 -2.48 -9.82
C SER A 64 -1.47 -1.59 -10.82
N ARG A 65 -1.46 -0.29 -10.55
CA ARG A 65 -1.94 0.75 -11.47
C ARG A 65 -0.95 0.93 -12.63
N ALA A 66 0.32 0.60 -12.41
CA ALA A 66 1.34 0.60 -13.46
C ALA A 66 1.07 -0.46 -14.55
N ARG A 67 0.52 -1.63 -14.16
CA ARG A 67 0.18 -2.74 -15.07
C ARG A 67 -1.27 -2.71 -15.57
N GLY A 68 -2.16 -1.96 -14.90
CA GLY A 68 -3.57 -1.85 -15.27
C GLY A 68 -3.92 -0.62 -16.13
N GLU A 69 -5.22 -0.50 -16.41
CA GLU A 69 -5.80 0.64 -17.12
C GLU A 69 -5.91 1.85 -16.20
N ARG A 70 -5.51 3.02 -16.70
CA ARG A 70 -5.55 4.28 -15.95
C ARG A 70 -6.29 5.32 -16.74
N GLU A 71 -7.26 5.98 -16.11
CA GLU A 71 -7.89 7.15 -16.72
C GLU A 71 -6.84 8.25 -16.95
N PRO A 72 -6.90 8.98 -18.08
CA PRO A 72 -5.99 10.08 -18.36
C PRO A 72 -5.97 11.09 -17.21
N GLY A 73 -4.80 11.37 -16.64
CA GLY A 73 -4.63 12.32 -15.53
C GLY A 73 -4.94 11.77 -14.13
N ALA A 74 -5.35 10.51 -13.98
CA ALA A 74 -5.56 9.90 -12.66
C ALA A 74 -4.25 9.74 -11.87
N LEU A 75 -3.15 9.41 -12.56
CA LEU A 75 -1.82 9.28 -11.97
C LEU A 75 -0.84 10.25 -12.62
N LEU A 76 -0.55 11.35 -11.93
CA LEU A 76 0.31 12.43 -12.43
C LEU A 76 1.74 11.93 -12.73
N PRO A 77 2.44 12.48 -13.74
CA PRO A 77 3.79 12.04 -14.11
C PRO A 77 4.79 12.00 -12.94
N GLN A 78 4.76 13.00 -12.06
CA GLN A 78 5.61 13.04 -10.86
C GLN A 78 5.31 11.92 -9.87
N ALA A 79 4.05 11.50 -9.75
CA ALA A 79 3.66 10.38 -8.89
C ALA A 79 4.15 9.05 -9.48
N ARG A 80 4.12 8.91 -10.81
CA ARG A 80 4.68 7.76 -11.53
C ARG A 80 6.19 7.67 -11.32
N PHE A 81 6.89 8.80 -11.40
CA PHE A 81 8.33 8.84 -11.18
C PHE A 81 8.70 8.50 -9.73
N GLY A 82 7.99 9.07 -8.75
CA GLY A 82 8.19 8.73 -7.34
C GLY A 82 7.94 7.25 -7.04
N ASN A 83 6.88 6.67 -7.62
CA ASN A 83 6.61 5.24 -7.55
C ASN A 83 7.77 4.41 -8.14
N TRP A 84 8.27 4.80 -9.31
CA TRP A 84 9.39 4.12 -9.96
C TRP A 84 10.66 4.15 -9.11
N ILE A 85 11.03 5.30 -8.54
CA ILE A 85 12.19 5.42 -7.64
C ILE A 85 12.04 4.48 -6.45
N ALA A 86 10.90 4.51 -5.78
CA ALA A 86 10.70 3.71 -4.58
C ALA A 86 10.69 2.20 -4.88
N CYS A 87 10.08 1.77 -6.00
CA CYS A 87 10.15 0.38 -6.46
C CYS A 87 11.59 -0.04 -6.84
N ALA A 88 12.32 0.83 -7.55
CA ALA A 88 13.72 0.57 -7.92
C ALA A 88 14.61 0.43 -6.67
N TRP A 89 14.36 1.24 -5.65
CA TRP A 89 15.08 1.16 -4.40
C TRP A 89 14.74 -0.10 -3.59
N ILE A 90 13.45 -0.48 -3.49
CA ILE A 90 13.07 -1.76 -2.86
C ILE A 90 13.80 -2.93 -3.54
N ARG A 91 13.87 -2.91 -4.87
CA ARG A 91 14.64 -3.91 -5.64
C ARG A 91 16.12 -3.86 -5.30
N LEU A 92 16.72 -2.68 -5.19
CA LEU A 92 18.14 -2.54 -4.85
C LEU A 92 18.47 -3.15 -3.49
N VAL A 93 17.62 -2.94 -2.48
CA VAL A 93 17.91 -3.35 -1.09
C VAL A 93 17.40 -4.74 -0.73
N THR A 94 16.41 -5.28 -1.46
CA THR A 94 15.80 -6.60 -1.15
C THR A 94 15.93 -7.62 -2.28
N GLY A 95 16.31 -7.20 -3.49
CA GLY A 95 16.28 -8.04 -4.69
C GLY A 95 14.89 -8.27 -5.29
N VAL A 96 13.81 -7.98 -4.56
CA VAL A 96 12.42 -8.20 -4.99
C VAL A 96 11.94 -7.06 -5.89
N ARG A 97 11.24 -7.40 -6.98
CA ARG A 97 10.70 -6.42 -7.93
C ARG A 97 9.23 -6.17 -7.66
N PHE A 98 8.87 -4.90 -7.61
CA PHE A 98 7.48 -4.42 -7.60
C PHE A 98 7.30 -3.40 -8.72
N THR A 99 6.09 -3.32 -9.26
CA THR A 99 5.71 -2.31 -10.26
C THR A 99 4.97 -1.12 -9.65
N ASP A 100 4.31 -1.31 -8.51
CA ASP A 100 3.51 -0.27 -7.86
C ASP A 100 3.55 -0.31 -6.32
N LEU A 101 3.33 0.85 -5.71
CA LEU A 101 3.14 1.08 -4.27
C LEU A 101 1.68 1.46 -3.94
N GLY A 102 0.75 1.09 -4.82
CA GLY A 102 -0.67 1.42 -4.74
C GLY A 102 -1.31 1.06 -3.39
N PRO A 103 -2.27 1.87 -2.89
CA PRO A 103 -2.93 1.62 -1.61
C PRO A 103 -3.76 0.33 -1.66
N PHE A 104 -4.36 0.02 -2.83
CA PHE A 104 -5.19 -1.16 -3.03
C PHE A 104 -4.37 -2.45 -2.96
N ARG A 105 -4.58 -3.21 -1.87
CA ARG A 105 -3.80 -4.42 -1.59
C ARG A 105 -4.58 -5.39 -0.72
N ALA A 106 -4.29 -6.68 -0.85
CA ALA A 106 -4.80 -7.74 0.01
C ALA A 106 -3.63 -8.47 0.66
N ILE A 107 -3.75 -8.83 1.94
CA ILE A 107 -2.72 -9.58 2.66
C ILE A 107 -3.37 -10.57 3.62
N THR A 108 -2.81 -11.77 3.75
CA THR A 108 -3.24 -12.71 4.80
C THR A 108 -2.98 -12.11 6.19
N TRP A 109 -3.87 -12.36 7.14
CA TRP A 109 -3.70 -11.85 8.50
C TRP A 109 -2.40 -12.32 9.15
N SER A 110 -2.08 -13.60 9.03
CA SER A 110 -0.83 -14.18 9.56
C SER A 110 0.42 -13.50 9.00
N ALA A 111 0.44 -13.18 7.69
CA ALA A 111 1.56 -12.45 7.10
C ALA A 111 1.62 -11.01 7.59
N LEU A 112 0.48 -10.36 7.79
CA LEU A 112 0.39 -8.99 8.30
C LEU A 112 0.89 -8.88 9.75
N GLU A 113 0.56 -9.85 10.60
CA GLU A 113 1.11 -9.97 11.95
C GLU A 113 2.62 -10.18 11.91
N ARG A 114 3.10 -11.09 11.06
CA ARG A 114 4.52 -11.42 10.93
C ARG A 114 5.38 -10.22 10.53
N ILE A 115 4.88 -9.33 9.67
CA ILE A 115 5.62 -8.12 9.27
C ILE A 115 5.47 -6.97 10.26
N ALA A 116 4.60 -7.05 11.27
CA ALA A 116 4.48 -6.10 12.38
C ALA A 116 4.60 -4.62 11.92
N MET A 117 3.61 -4.14 11.17
CA MET A 117 3.60 -2.78 10.61
C MET A 117 3.66 -1.69 11.69
N THR A 118 4.35 -0.56 11.42
CA THR A 118 4.59 0.48 12.42
C THR A 118 4.52 1.93 11.92
N ASP A 119 4.69 2.22 10.63
CA ASP A 119 4.74 3.60 10.13
C ASP A 119 3.35 4.25 10.25
N PRO A 120 3.20 5.35 11.01
CA PRO A 120 1.88 5.96 11.22
C PRO A 120 1.39 6.81 10.03
N ASN A 121 2.17 6.96 8.97
CA ASN A 121 2.00 8.00 7.96
C ASN A 121 2.14 7.43 6.53
N TYR A 122 2.74 8.21 5.63
CA TYR A 122 2.93 7.91 4.21
C TYR A 122 3.93 6.79 3.93
N GLY A 123 4.73 6.36 4.91
CA GLY A 123 5.72 5.30 4.72
C GLY A 123 5.11 3.90 4.74
N TRP A 124 3.84 3.76 5.14
CA TRP A 124 3.13 2.48 5.28
C TRP A 124 3.28 1.56 4.08
N THR A 125 3.11 2.10 2.87
CA THR A 125 3.09 1.27 1.67
C THR A 125 4.46 0.69 1.33
N VAL A 126 5.51 1.50 1.52
CA VAL A 126 6.92 1.13 1.34
C VAL A 126 7.37 0.19 2.45
N GLU A 127 7.04 0.48 3.71
CA GLU A 127 7.33 -0.38 4.85
C GLU A 127 6.77 -1.80 4.63
N MET A 128 5.52 -1.90 4.17
CA MET A 128 4.89 -3.19 3.94
C MET A 128 5.64 -4.03 2.90
N GLN A 129 6.02 -3.44 1.77
CA GLN A 129 6.75 -4.18 0.73
C GLN A 129 8.18 -4.54 1.15
N LEU A 130 8.88 -3.64 1.84
CA LEU A 130 10.19 -3.93 2.39
C LEU A 130 10.15 -5.09 3.38
N LYS A 131 9.23 -5.03 4.34
CA LYS A 131 9.10 -6.07 5.37
C LYS A 131 8.59 -7.37 4.77
N ALA A 132 7.67 -7.32 3.81
CA ALA A 132 7.21 -8.50 3.09
C ALA A 132 8.35 -9.19 2.33
N ALA A 133 9.17 -8.41 1.60
CA ALA A 133 10.33 -8.94 0.89
C ALA A 133 11.36 -9.56 1.86
N ARG A 134 11.67 -8.89 2.97
CA ARG A 134 12.60 -9.39 3.99
C ARG A 134 12.10 -10.64 4.71
N ALA A 135 10.79 -10.70 4.96
CA ALA A 135 10.15 -11.89 5.53
C ALA A 135 9.99 -13.03 4.51
N GLY A 136 10.41 -12.85 3.25
CA GLY A 136 10.26 -13.86 2.21
C GLY A 136 8.80 -14.19 1.91
N LEU A 137 7.89 -13.23 2.08
CA LEU A 137 6.48 -13.41 1.74
C LEU A 137 6.31 -13.56 0.23
N ARG A 138 5.37 -14.40 -0.19
CA ARG A 138 5.00 -14.57 -1.60
C ARG A 138 4.19 -13.36 -2.04
N CYS A 139 4.85 -12.44 -2.74
CA CYS A 139 4.23 -11.21 -3.21
C CYS A 139 3.76 -11.37 -4.66
N HIS A 140 2.55 -10.91 -4.96
CA HIS A 140 1.99 -10.90 -6.31
C HIS A 140 1.41 -9.54 -6.68
N GLU A 141 1.36 -9.24 -7.97
CA GLU A 141 0.76 -8.00 -8.49
C GLU A 141 -0.29 -8.34 -9.53
N VAL A 142 -1.51 -7.83 -9.33
CA VAL A 142 -2.61 -7.91 -10.28
C VAL A 142 -2.84 -6.55 -10.91
N PRO A 143 -3.09 -6.45 -12.23
CA PRO A 143 -3.45 -5.17 -12.85
C PRO A 143 -4.81 -4.72 -12.31
N VAL A 144 -4.92 -3.44 -11.94
CA VAL A 144 -6.18 -2.84 -11.45
C VAL A 144 -6.50 -1.56 -12.19
N ARG A 145 -7.79 -1.25 -12.31
CA ARG A 145 -8.26 -0.01 -12.91
C ARG A 145 -8.07 1.15 -11.93
N TYR A 146 -7.50 2.24 -12.42
CA TYR A 146 -7.31 3.46 -11.63
C TYR A 146 -8.01 4.65 -12.27
N ARG A 147 -9.07 5.13 -11.60
CA ARG A 147 -9.92 6.22 -12.05
C ARG A 147 -9.47 7.56 -11.46
N ARG A 148 -9.91 8.66 -12.05
CA ARG A 148 -9.83 9.96 -11.37
C ARG A 148 -10.65 9.89 -10.09
N ARG A 149 -10.11 10.48 -9.02
CA ARG A 149 -10.81 10.59 -7.73
C ARG A 149 -12.18 11.23 -7.94
N ARG A 150 -13.22 10.66 -7.37
CA ARG A 150 -14.60 11.17 -7.47
C ARG A 150 -14.89 12.30 -6.49
N GLY A 151 -14.01 12.52 -5.50
CA GLY A 151 -14.10 13.63 -4.55
C GLY A 151 -12.76 13.95 -3.88
N GLY A 152 -12.57 15.22 -3.49
CA GLY A 152 -11.40 15.72 -2.78
C GLY A 152 -10.21 16.10 -3.67
N ALA A 153 -9.47 17.13 -3.27
CA ALA A 153 -8.19 17.49 -3.90
C ALA A 153 -7.06 16.55 -3.40
N SER A 154 -6.10 16.22 -4.27
CA SER A 154 -4.94 15.42 -3.87
C SER A 154 -4.13 16.16 -2.80
N LYS A 155 -4.15 15.63 -1.57
CA LYS A 155 -3.41 16.19 -0.42
C LYS A 155 -1.88 16.04 -0.54
N VAL A 156 -1.39 15.21 -1.48
CA VAL A 156 0.04 14.83 -1.59
C VAL A 156 0.63 15.18 -2.95
N THR A 157 -0.04 14.87 -4.05
CA THR A 157 0.51 15.07 -5.42
C THR A 157 0.10 16.40 -6.07
N GLY A 158 -0.81 17.15 -5.44
CA GLY A 158 -1.30 18.44 -5.93
C GLY A 158 -0.40 19.65 -5.63
N THR A 159 0.68 19.49 -4.86
CA THR A 159 1.61 20.58 -4.52
C THR A 159 3.07 20.15 -4.65
N VAL A 160 3.93 21.04 -5.16
CA VAL A 160 5.40 20.83 -5.24
C VAL A 160 5.97 20.49 -3.86
N ARG A 161 5.46 21.11 -2.80
CA ARG A 161 5.85 20.83 -1.40
C ARG A 161 5.50 19.41 -0.97
N GLY A 162 4.33 18.88 -1.37
CA GLY A 162 3.95 17.49 -1.10
C GLY A 162 4.85 16.48 -1.81
N VAL A 163 5.27 16.80 -3.04
CA VAL A 163 6.25 16.00 -3.79
C VAL A 163 7.63 16.03 -3.13
N VAL A 164 8.12 17.20 -2.72
CA VAL A 164 9.43 17.33 -2.05
C VAL A 164 9.43 16.63 -0.70
N LEU A 165 8.36 16.76 0.10
CA LEU A 165 8.23 16.07 1.39
C LEU A 165 8.09 14.56 1.21
N ALA A 166 7.36 14.09 0.20
CA ALA A 166 7.27 12.67 -0.12
C ALA A 166 8.63 12.12 -0.57
N SER A 167 9.35 12.83 -1.44
CA SER A 167 10.71 12.45 -1.88
C SER A 167 11.71 12.47 -0.73
N ALA A 168 11.71 13.51 0.12
CA ALA A 168 12.58 13.61 1.29
C ALA A 168 12.25 12.53 2.32
N LYS A 169 10.97 12.16 2.49
CA LYS A 169 10.57 11.07 3.37
C LYS A 169 10.91 9.70 2.79
N ILE A 170 10.78 9.51 1.48
CA ILE A 170 11.28 8.32 0.79
C ILE A 170 12.77 8.22 1.06
N LEU A 171 13.57 9.25 0.76
CA LEU A 171 15.02 9.33 1.04
C LEU A 171 15.37 9.05 2.51
N TRP A 172 14.63 9.61 3.46
CA TRP A 172 14.81 9.35 4.89
C TRP A 172 14.48 7.90 5.27
N SER A 173 13.40 7.34 4.73
CA SER A 173 13.08 5.92 4.86
C SER A 173 14.17 5.05 4.21
N LEU A 174 14.77 5.49 3.09
CA LEU A 174 15.93 4.81 2.49
C LEU A 174 17.11 4.77 3.47
N ALA A 175 17.40 5.88 4.13
CA ALA A 175 18.48 5.97 5.13
C ALA A 175 18.19 5.16 6.40
N ARG A 176 16.94 5.15 6.87
CA ARG A 176 16.53 4.46 8.10
C ARG A 176 16.55 2.93 7.95
N TYR A 177 16.08 2.41 6.81
CA TYR A 177 15.93 0.98 6.60
C TYR A 177 17.11 0.31 5.88
N SER A 178 18.05 1.08 5.30
CA SER A 178 19.28 0.52 4.69
C SER A 178 20.29 -0.04 5.69
N ARG A 179 20.17 0.28 6.98
CA ARG A 179 21.07 -0.19 8.05
C ARG A 179 20.46 -1.28 8.94
N TRP A 180 19.33 -1.84 8.52
CA TRP A 180 18.64 -2.96 9.16
C TRP A 180 18.65 -4.16 8.22
#